data_AF-A0AAN9C6X3-F1
#
_entry.id   AF-A0AAN9C6X3-F1
#
_cell.length_a   1.000
_cell.length_b   1.000
_cell.length_c   1.000
_cell.angle_alpha   90.00
_cell.angle_beta   90.00
_cell.angle_gamma   90.00
#
_symmetry.space_group_name_H-M   'P 1'
#
loop_
_entity.id
_entity.type
_entity.pdbx_description
1 polymer ?
#
loop_
_entity_poly.entity_id
_entity_poly.type
_entity_poly.pdbx_seq_one_letter_code
_entity_poly.pdbx_strand_id
1 'polypeptide(L)'
;MDSPSKHSAINELQEQIRSLTDETVQLRERNEVLFSKLDSAQNKLGQQAASKSDLSVKLVQCEEDKLRISKDLVDVQIEANKMRERYEAEIFELKNTVLSQEGTASSLQTERDRLRKEVSAASSRLQVIERNERDLAEEYAVLKSNFLSLRSAYERERTHFEELSAELLALAHTHDTLLQERERTHRHTLEVERVRALISRASLNRLSPEEFEQSKSPLEKNGAWNNLRDELENLRKSYEGHQRQLEEKVVAMGREQQENKRAIQNTRRELSQQSATLIISQHQLKEAETELSELQNHLKELNREYRARLTHYIQDVTECVSAAAGGDLGQKLKRIVESMLEEVKTSHRSREEQLTKAAKTYRKRIQGLSNALQQLLIAYRLQREQILALPEHALEAGPPEAHFCPAGPEPRGDAEREIHRLREDKARLESQLKLAREQMAVLSESSQRAGLTQEAWNDVKKQLREITNSTQESQEKERVRLITRATVAEEQVSELTEYVDNHLGRYKLEITRLRRLLGSQEGRSNSAVHKSRPLHKSFKNSSYEL
;
A
#
# COMPACT_ATOMS: atom_id res chain seq x y z
N MET A 1 92.31 94.15 93.17
CA MET A 1 92.06 92.71 93.33
C MET A 1 90.73 92.36 92.67
N ASP A 2 90.71 91.23 91.98
CA ASP A 2 89.56 90.34 91.72
C ASP A 2 88.24 90.92 91.18
N SER A 3 88.14 91.02 89.86
CA SER A 3 86.87 90.80 89.13
C SER A 3 86.93 90.41 87.63
N PRO A 4 88.04 90.47 86.85
CA PRO A 4 87.95 90.22 85.40
C PRO A 4 87.64 88.75 85.06
N SER A 5 88.13 87.79 85.86
CA SER A 5 87.91 86.35 85.66
C SER A 5 86.44 85.94 85.67
N LYS A 6 85.61 86.56 86.54
CA LYS A 6 84.17 86.22 86.63
C LYS A 6 83.39 86.66 85.40
N HIS A 7 83.78 87.79 84.79
CA HIS A 7 83.17 88.23 83.53
C HIS A 7 83.59 87.34 82.35
N SER A 8 84.82 86.82 82.31
CA SER A 8 85.24 85.81 81.32
C SER A 8 84.35 84.57 81.38
N ALA A 9 84.25 83.93 82.56
CA ALA A 9 83.45 82.71 82.72
C ALA A 9 81.95 82.92 82.45
N ILE A 10 81.40 84.11 82.75
CA ILE A 10 80.01 84.46 82.40
C ILE A 10 79.85 84.64 80.89
N ASN A 11 80.81 85.26 80.20
CA ASN A 11 80.78 85.42 78.75
C ASN A 11 80.94 84.05 78.04
N GLU A 12 81.85 83.20 78.49
CA GLU A 12 82.06 81.84 78.00
C GLU A 12 80.78 80.99 78.13
N LEU A 13 80.08 81.09 79.28
CA LEU A 13 78.77 80.44 79.47
C LEU A 13 77.67 81.06 78.57
N GLN A 14 77.68 82.37 78.32
CA GLN A 14 76.75 83.00 77.39
C GLN A 14 77.01 82.59 75.93
N GLU A 15 78.27 82.39 75.54
CA GLU A 15 78.64 81.87 74.23
C GLU A 15 78.29 80.39 74.07
N GLN A 16 78.47 79.57 75.11
CA GLN A 16 77.97 78.18 75.13
C GLN A 16 76.44 78.10 75.07
N ILE A 17 75.72 78.98 75.78
CA ILE A 17 74.25 79.06 75.70
C ILE A 17 73.82 79.50 74.30
N ARG A 18 74.53 80.44 73.65
CA ARG A 18 74.26 80.83 72.26
C ARG A 18 74.51 79.68 71.29
N SER A 19 75.66 79.01 71.35
CA SER A 19 75.96 77.90 70.43
C SER A 19 74.98 76.73 70.59
N LEU A 20 74.56 76.39 71.81
CA LEU A 20 73.49 75.41 72.07
C LEU A 20 72.11 75.89 71.60
N THR A 21 71.84 77.21 71.63
CA THR A 21 70.60 77.78 71.06
C THR A 21 70.62 77.68 69.54
N ASP A 22 71.72 78.05 68.90
CA ASP A 22 71.90 77.97 67.44
C ASP A 22 71.87 76.50 66.96
N GLU A 23 72.50 75.58 67.71
CA GLU A 23 72.45 74.14 67.43
C GLU A 23 71.02 73.58 67.60
N THR A 24 70.29 73.97 68.65
CA THR A 24 68.90 73.51 68.82
C THR A 24 67.94 74.14 67.81
N VAL A 25 68.21 75.34 67.28
CA VAL A 25 67.51 75.89 66.11
C VAL A 25 67.82 75.08 64.85
N GLN A 26 69.10 74.83 64.53
CA GLN A 26 69.46 73.99 63.38
C GLN A 26 68.90 72.56 63.49
N LEU A 27 68.77 71.99 64.69
CA LEU A 27 68.15 70.68 64.91
C LEU A 27 66.63 70.73 64.69
N ARG A 28 65.95 71.84 64.99
CA ARG A 28 64.54 72.05 64.62
C ARG A 28 64.38 72.15 63.10
N GLU A 29 65.17 72.98 62.43
CA GLU A 29 65.15 73.12 60.96
C GLU A 29 65.42 71.78 60.26
N ARG A 30 66.43 71.02 60.73
CA ARG A 30 66.72 69.66 60.24
C ARG A 30 65.53 68.71 60.47
N ASN A 31 64.87 68.79 61.62
CA ASN A 31 63.67 67.98 61.90
C ASN A 31 62.49 68.38 61.02
N GLU A 32 62.22 69.68 60.80
CA GLU A 32 61.16 70.15 59.88
C GLU A 32 61.39 69.69 58.43
N VAL A 33 62.65 69.71 57.98
CA VAL A 33 63.06 69.14 56.68
C VAL A 33 62.91 67.61 56.65
N LEU A 34 63.12 66.91 57.76
CA LEU A 34 62.89 65.47 57.88
C LEU A 34 61.40 65.11 57.90
N PHE A 35 60.56 65.85 58.63
CA PHE A 35 59.10 65.71 58.59
C PHE A 35 58.56 65.96 57.18
N SER A 36 58.96 67.05 56.53
CA SER A 36 58.57 67.35 55.14
C SER A 36 58.96 66.23 54.15
N LYS A 37 60.10 65.56 54.37
CA LYS A 37 60.53 64.39 53.60
C LYS A 37 59.73 63.13 53.95
N LEU A 38 59.39 62.92 55.22
CA LEU A 38 58.55 61.83 55.70
C LEU A 38 57.14 61.94 55.10
N ASP A 39 56.53 63.13 55.13
CA ASP A 39 55.24 63.41 54.52
C ASP A 39 55.29 63.19 53.00
N SER A 40 56.37 63.62 52.33
CA SER A 40 56.56 63.35 50.90
C SER A 40 56.65 61.84 50.61
N ALA A 41 57.32 61.07 51.46
CA ALA A 41 57.43 59.62 51.34
C ALA A 41 56.11 58.91 51.63
N GLN A 42 55.38 59.33 52.66
CA GLN A 42 54.07 58.79 53.05
C GLN A 42 53.01 59.07 51.98
N ASN A 43 53.00 60.26 51.38
CA ASN A 43 52.11 60.59 50.26
C ASN A 43 52.44 59.75 49.02
N LYS A 44 53.72 59.54 48.69
CA LYS A 44 54.15 58.65 47.59
C LYS A 44 53.75 57.18 47.86
N LEU A 45 53.89 56.71 49.10
CA LEU A 45 53.47 55.37 49.51
C LEU A 45 51.95 55.21 49.39
N GLY A 46 51.17 56.23 49.78
CA GLY A 46 49.72 56.26 49.58
C GLY A 46 49.31 56.21 48.12
N GLN A 47 49.97 56.99 47.25
CA GLN A 47 49.76 56.95 45.78
C GLN A 47 50.16 55.59 45.16
N GLN A 48 51.23 54.95 45.64
CA GLN A 48 51.61 53.59 45.24
C GLN A 48 50.61 52.53 45.73
N ALA A 49 50.07 52.67 46.94
CA ALA A 49 49.03 51.78 47.45
C ALA A 49 47.71 51.91 46.66
N ALA A 50 47.29 53.14 46.36
CA ALA A 50 46.11 53.41 45.55
C ALA A 50 46.26 52.86 44.12
N SER A 51 47.34 53.20 43.42
CA SER A 51 47.58 52.71 42.06
C SER A 51 47.77 51.19 42.00
N LYS A 52 48.35 50.55 43.03
CA LYS A 52 48.38 49.08 43.16
C LYS A 52 46.97 48.49 43.32
N SER A 53 46.09 49.16 44.09
CA SER A 53 44.69 48.76 44.23
C SER A 53 43.95 48.88 42.89
N ASP A 54 44.06 50.01 42.20
CA ASP A 54 43.44 50.24 40.89
C ASP A 54 43.88 49.23 39.83
N LEU A 55 45.17 48.88 39.81
CA LEU A 55 45.71 47.83 38.93
C LEU A 55 45.19 46.44 39.30
N SER A 56 45.02 46.14 40.59
CA SER A 56 44.44 44.88 41.04
C SER A 56 42.96 44.74 40.66
N VAL A 57 42.17 45.82 40.78
CA VAL A 57 40.76 45.84 40.35
C VAL A 57 40.65 45.68 38.83
N LYS A 58 41.49 46.38 38.06
CA LYS A 58 41.54 46.22 36.59
C LYS A 58 41.95 44.82 36.16
N LEU A 59 42.88 44.18 36.87
CA LEU A 59 43.28 42.80 36.59
C LEU A 59 42.10 41.83 36.80
N VAL A 60 41.40 41.93 37.92
CA VAL A 60 40.19 41.12 38.19
C VAL A 60 39.13 41.34 37.11
N GLN A 61 38.87 42.60 36.72
CA GLN A 61 37.87 42.86 35.67
C GLN A 61 38.26 42.26 34.31
N CYS A 62 39.55 42.31 33.94
CA CYS A 62 40.06 41.65 32.74
C CYS A 62 39.98 40.12 32.81
N GLU A 63 40.13 39.51 33.98
CA GLU A 63 39.95 38.07 34.18
C GLU A 63 38.47 37.67 34.09
N GLU A 64 37.55 38.45 34.68
CA GLU A 64 36.10 38.29 34.54
C GLU A 64 35.64 38.43 33.08
N ASP A 65 36.09 39.46 32.38
CA ASP A 65 35.78 39.69 30.96
C ASP A 65 36.31 38.55 30.08
N LYS A 66 37.53 38.06 30.35
CA LYS A 66 38.11 36.89 29.68
C LYS A 66 37.31 35.62 29.94
N LEU A 67 36.84 35.40 31.17
CA LEU A 67 35.98 34.26 31.52
C LEU A 67 34.60 34.37 30.85
N ARG A 68 34.02 35.58 30.75
CA ARG A 68 32.78 35.82 30.01
C ARG A 68 32.96 35.49 28.53
N ILE A 69 33.97 36.05 27.86
CA ILE A 69 34.28 35.75 26.44
C ILE A 69 34.55 34.25 26.23
N SER A 70 35.25 33.59 27.15
CA SER A 70 35.50 32.14 27.06
C SER A 70 34.24 31.31 27.25
N LYS A 71 33.27 31.77 28.05
CA LYS A 71 31.95 31.14 28.18
C LYS A 71 31.13 31.35 26.91
N ASP A 72 31.02 32.58 26.44
CA ASP A 72 30.22 32.95 25.27
C ASP A 72 30.72 32.20 24.01
N LEU A 73 32.04 31.99 23.87
CA LEU A 73 32.65 31.17 22.82
C LEU A 73 32.23 29.69 22.92
N VAL A 74 32.18 29.13 24.13
CA VAL A 74 31.74 27.74 24.36
C VAL A 74 30.24 27.58 24.11
N ASP A 75 29.41 28.53 24.56
CA ASP A 75 27.97 28.53 24.30
C ASP A 75 27.68 28.61 22.79
N VAL A 76 28.39 29.46 22.04
CA VAL A 76 28.32 29.52 20.57
C VAL A 76 28.79 28.20 19.92
N GLN A 77 29.85 27.58 20.42
CA GLN A 77 30.34 26.30 19.91
C GLN A 77 29.34 25.15 20.19
N ILE A 78 28.64 25.19 21.32
CA ILE A 78 27.57 24.26 21.68
C ILE A 78 26.37 24.43 20.73
N GLU A 79 25.90 25.65 20.47
CA GLU A 79 24.80 25.87 19.51
C GLU A 79 25.21 25.52 18.07
N ALA A 80 26.46 25.79 17.67
CA ALA A 80 26.98 25.38 16.36
C ALA A 80 27.03 23.85 16.21
N ASN A 81 27.34 23.10 17.28
CA ASN A 81 27.25 21.64 17.29
C ASN A 81 25.79 21.17 17.22
N LYS A 82 24.88 21.71 18.04
CA LYS A 82 23.44 21.38 18.01
C LYS A 82 22.81 21.64 16.64
N MET A 83 23.19 22.72 15.95
CA MET A 83 22.73 22.98 14.58
C MET A 83 23.26 21.96 13.58
N ARG A 84 24.53 21.53 13.72
CA ARG A 84 25.10 20.46 12.88
C ARG A 84 24.38 19.13 13.11
N GLU A 85 24.14 18.74 14.36
CA GLU A 85 23.41 17.53 14.74
C GLU A 85 21.99 17.51 14.14
N ARG A 86 21.28 18.66 14.14
CA ARG A 86 19.98 18.79 13.45
C ARG A 86 20.10 18.59 11.95
N TYR A 87 21.04 19.25 11.28
CA TYR A 87 21.22 19.06 9.83
C TYR A 87 21.65 17.64 9.47
N GLU A 88 22.48 16.98 10.29
CA GLU A 88 22.87 15.58 10.08
C GLU A 88 21.67 14.63 10.24
N ALA A 89 20.77 14.89 11.19
CA ALA A 89 19.51 14.16 11.35
C ALA A 89 18.54 14.42 10.18
N GLU A 90 18.32 15.67 9.79
CA GLU A 90 17.49 16.06 8.64
C GLU A 90 18.00 15.42 7.33
N ILE A 91 19.32 15.41 7.11
CA ILE A 91 19.95 14.73 5.96
C ILE A 91 19.70 13.21 5.99
N PHE A 92 19.76 12.58 7.17
CA PHE A 92 19.47 11.15 7.32
C PHE A 92 17.99 10.82 7.06
N GLU A 93 17.06 11.62 7.60
CA GLU A 93 15.63 11.48 7.33
C GLU A 93 15.31 11.69 5.85
N LEU A 94 15.79 12.78 5.24
CA LEU A 94 15.64 13.05 3.81
C LEU A 94 16.19 11.91 2.96
N LYS A 95 17.40 11.39 3.27
CA LYS A 95 17.99 10.24 2.56
C LYS A 95 17.12 8.99 2.64
N ASN A 96 16.52 8.71 3.80
CA ASN A 96 15.59 7.59 3.95
C ASN A 96 14.29 7.81 3.16
N THR A 97 13.76 9.03 3.11
CA THR A 97 12.59 9.33 2.26
C THR A 97 12.90 9.16 0.77
N VAL A 98 14.06 9.64 0.29
CA VAL A 98 14.51 9.46 -1.09
C VAL A 98 14.65 7.97 -1.43
N LEU A 99 15.33 7.17 -0.61
CA LEU A 99 15.47 5.72 -0.83
C LEU A 99 14.10 5.01 -0.86
N SER A 100 13.14 5.43 -0.03
CA SER A 100 11.78 4.88 -0.08
C SER A 100 11.04 5.26 -1.37
N GLN A 101 11.22 6.50 -1.84
CA GLN A 101 10.62 7.00 -3.08
C GLN A 101 11.23 6.31 -4.31
N GLU A 102 12.56 6.15 -4.36
CA GLU A 102 13.26 5.37 -5.39
C GLU A 102 12.77 3.92 -5.45
N GLY A 103 12.51 3.30 -4.29
CA GLY A 103 11.87 1.99 -4.19
C GLY A 103 10.47 1.95 -4.83
N THR A 104 9.61 2.93 -4.51
CA THR A 104 8.27 3.02 -5.13
C THR A 104 8.30 3.37 -6.61
N ALA A 105 9.24 4.22 -7.06
CA ALA A 105 9.42 4.54 -8.47
C ALA A 105 9.87 3.30 -9.26
N SER A 106 10.73 2.47 -8.66
CA SER A 106 11.21 1.22 -9.26
C SER A 106 10.08 0.20 -9.41
N SER A 107 9.21 0.02 -8.41
CA SER A 107 8.08 -0.92 -8.52
C SER A 107 7.01 -0.42 -9.50
N LEU A 108 6.72 0.88 -9.52
CA LEU A 108 5.85 1.51 -10.52
C LEU A 108 6.41 1.36 -11.95
N GLN A 109 7.73 1.46 -12.14
CA GLN A 109 8.38 1.20 -13.42
C GLN A 109 8.19 -0.26 -13.86
N THR A 110 8.35 -1.24 -12.95
CA THR A 110 8.17 -2.66 -13.30
C THR A 110 6.72 -3.00 -13.66
N GLU A 111 5.73 -2.43 -12.95
CA GLU A 111 4.32 -2.62 -13.30
C GLU A 111 3.94 -1.89 -14.60
N ARG A 112 4.50 -0.69 -14.86
CA ARG A 112 4.35 -0.02 -16.17
C ARG A 112 4.86 -0.90 -17.31
N ASP A 113 6.04 -1.51 -17.16
CA ASP A 113 6.65 -2.33 -18.20
C ASP A 113 6.03 -3.72 -18.33
N ARG A 114 5.36 -4.22 -17.28
CA ARG A 114 4.42 -5.34 -17.35
C ARG A 114 3.17 -4.97 -18.15
N LEU A 115 2.45 -3.91 -17.75
CA LEU A 115 1.23 -3.45 -18.43
C LEU A 115 1.49 -3.12 -19.91
N ARG A 116 2.65 -2.55 -20.25
CA ARG A 116 3.07 -2.33 -21.64
C ARG A 116 3.20 -3.64 -22.46
N LYS A 117 3.66 -4.73 -21.85
CA LYS A 117 3.71 -6.07 -22.49
C LYS A 117 2.32 -6.70 -22.61
N GLU A 118 1.47 -6.53 -21.60
CA GLU A 118 0.09 -7.04 -21.61
C GLU A 118 -0.74 -6.31 -22.69
N VAL A 119 -0.57 -4.99 -22.83
CA VAL A 119 -1.17 -4.19 -23.90
C VAL A 119 -0.64 -4.59 -25.28
N SER A 120 0.67 -4.79 -25.48
CA SER A 120 1.18 -5.23 -26.78
C SER A 120 0.70 -6.64 -27.16
N ALA A 121 0.60 -7.56 -26.19
CA ALA A 121 0.01 -8.88 -26.39
C ALA A 121 -1.50 -8.86 -26.65
N ALA A 122 -2.23 -7.87 -26.10
CA ALA A 122 -3.63 -7.62 -26.46
C ALA A 122 -3.76 -7.08 -27.90
N SER A 123 -2.97 -6.08 -28.27
CA SER A 123 -2.96 -5.51 -29.63
C SER A 123 -2.61 -6.53 -30.70
N SER A 124 -1.62 -7.40 -30.46
CA SER A 124 -1.28 -8.48 -31.40
C SER A 124 -2.41 -9.50 -31.57
N ARG A 125 -3.14 -9.83 -30.49
CA ARG A 125 -4.33 -10.72 -30.57
C ARG A 125 -5.48 -10.06 -31.33
N LEU A 126 -5.74 -8.78 -31.08
CA LEU A 126 -6.74 -8.01 -31.83
C LEU A 126 -6.41 -7.99 -33.33
N GLN A 127 -5.15 -7.71 -33.70
CA GLN A 127 -4.70 -7.70 -35.10
C GLN A 127 -4.82 -9.07 -35.79
N VAL A 128 -4.80 -10.18 -35.04
CA VAL A 128 -5.09 -11.52 -35.60
C VAL A 128 -6.60 -11.70 -35.79
N ILE A 129 -7.43 -11.32 -34.81
CA ILE A 129 -8.89 -11.40 -34.93
C ILE A 129 -9.38 -10.56 -36.13
N GLU A 130 -8.92 -9.32 -36.26
CA GLU A 130 -9.27 -8.46 -37.39
C GLU A 130 -8.81 -9.03 -38.75
N ARG A 131 -7.75 -9.85 -38.81
CA ARG A 131 -7.36 -10.53 -40.07
C ARG A 131 -8.39 -11.60 -40.39
N ASN A 132 -8.65 -12.50 -39.44
CA ASN A 132 -9.64 -13.56 -39.57
C ASN A 132 -11.03 -13.01 -39.96
N GLU A 133 -11.43 -11.84 -39.44
CA GLU A 133 -12.69 -11.17 -39.81
C GLU A 133 -12.70 -10.64 -41.26
N ARG A 134 -11.57 -10.14 -41.77
CA ARG A 134 -11.42 -9.73 -43.19
C ARG A 134 -11.44 -10.96 -44.09
N ASP A 135 -10.63 -11.96 -43.76
CA ASP A 135 -10.50 -13.21 -44.52
C ASP A 135 -11.87 -13.90 -44.66
N LEU A 136 -12.62 -14.01 -43.54
CA LEU A 136 -13.97 -14.56 -43.51
C LEU A 136 -14.99 -13.70 -44.28
N ALA A 137 -14.86 -12.37 -44.28
CA ALA A 137 -15.72 -11.49 -45.07
C ALA A 137 -15.46 -11.64 -46.58
N GLU A 138 -14.21 -11.88 -46.98
CA GLU A 138 -13.84 -12.21 -48.37
C GLU A 138 -14.40 -13.58 -48.78
N GLU A 139 -14.29 -14.61 -47.93
CA GLU A 139 -14.93 -15.91 -48.15
C GLU A 139 -16.45 -15.79 -48.33
N TYR A 140 -17.14 -15.04 -47.47
CA TYR A 140 -18.58 -14.79 -47.61
C TYR A 140 -18.93 -14.03 -48.91
N ALA A 141 -18.08 -13.09 -49.36
CA ALA A 141 -18.29 -12.38 -50.62
C ALA A 141 -18.15 -13.31 -51.83
N VAL A 142 -17.14 -14.18 -51.85
CA VAL A 142 -16.95 -15.21 -52.88
C VAL A 142 -18.12 -16.20 -52.88
N LEU A 143 -18.51 -16.71 -51.72
CA LEU A 143 -19.63 -17.65 -51.57
C LEU A 143 -20.96 -17.04 -52.05
N LYS A 144 -21.21 -15.77 -51.73
CA LYS A 144 -22.39 -15.03 -52.22
C LYS A 144 -22.37 -14.87 -53.74
N SER A 145 -21.21 -14.58 -54.33
CA SER A 145 -21.03 -14.51 -55.80
C SER A 145 -21.33 -15.87 -56.47
N ASN A 146 -20.85 -16.97 -55.87
CA ASN A 146 -21.10 -18.33 -56.34
C ASN A 146 -22.60 -18.69 -56.27
N PHE A 147 -23.29 -18.35 -55.18
CA PHE A 147 -24.74 -18.57 -55.06
C PHE A 147 -25.57 -17.75 -56.06
N LEU A 148 -25.19 -16.49 -56.32
CA LEU A 148 -25.84 -15.67 -57.35
C LEU A 148 -25.60 -16.24 -58.76
N SER A 149 -24.39 -16.72 -59.02
CA SER A 149 -24.04 -17.36 -60.30
C SER A 149 -24.83 -18.65 -60.52
N LEU A 150 -24.90 -19.53 -59.50
CA LEU A 150 -25.69 -20.77 -59.52
C LEU A 150 -27.18 -20.49 -59.68
N ARG A 151 -27.72 -19.48 -58.96
CA ARG A 151 -29.10 -19.04 -59.12
C ARG A 151 -29.39 -18.60 -60.55
N SER A 152 -28.50 -17.83 -61.18
CA SER A 152 -28.66 -17.43 -62.58
C SER A 152 -28.65 -18.61 -63.55
N ALA A 153 -27.95 -19.70 -63.20
CA ALA A 153 -27.92 -20.93 -64.00
C ALA A 153 -29.22 -21.71 -63.86
N TYR A 154 -29.71 -21.89 -62.62
CA TYR A 154 -31.02 -22.48 -62.36
C TYR A 154 -32.17 -21.69 -63.01
N GLU A 155 -32.14 -20.36 -62.97
CA GLU A 155 -33.14 -19.52 -63.64
C GLU A 155 -33.11 -19.70 -65.17
N ARG A 156 -31.92 -19.88 -65.78
CA ARG A 156 -31.77 -20.19 -67.22
C ARG A 156 -32.18 -21.62 -67.60
N GLU A 157 -31.86 -22.62 -66.77
CA GLU A 157 -32.35 -23.98 -66.97
C GLU A 157 -33.88 -24.02 -66.85
N ARG A 158 -34.45 -23.29 -65.89
CA ARG A 158 -35.90 -23.16 -65.72
C ARG A 158 -36.57 -22.53 -66.95
N THR A 159 -36.06 -21.43 -67.50
CA THR A 159 -36.64 -20.86 -68.72
C THR A 159 -36.57 -21.83 -69.89
N HIS A 160 -35.46 -22.57 -70.05
CA HIS A 160 -35.33 -23.62 -71.06
C HIS A 160 -36.32 -24.79 -70.84
N PHE A 161 -36.61 -25.19 -69.59
CA PHE A 161 -37.65 -26.17 -69.30
C PHE A 161 -39.06 -25.64 -69.58
N GLU A 162 -39.33 -24.37 -69.29
CA GLU A 162 -40.61 -23.71 -69.61
C GLU A 162 -40.80 -23.61 -71.15
N GLU A 163 -39.76 -23.22 -71.89
CA GLU A 163 -39.70 -23.22 -73.37
C GLU A 163 -39.95 -24.63 -73.94
N LEU A 164 -39.18 -25.65 -73.54
CA LEU A 164 -39.35 -27.02 -73.98
C LEU A 164 -40.75 -27.59 -73.65
N SER A 165 -41.33 -27.20 -72.51
CA SER A 165 -42.71 -27.60 -72.16
C SER A 165 -43.75 -26.97 -73.09
N ALA A 166 -43.53 -25.73 -73.54
CA ALA A 166 -44.38 -25.06 -74.51
C ALA A 166 -44.24 -25.67 -75.91
N GLU A 167 -43.03 -26.05 -76.33
CA GLU A 167 -42.80 -26.80 -77.58
C GLU A 167 -43.51 -28.16 -77.57
N LEU A 168 -43.40 -28.92 -76.47
CA LEU A 168 -44.09 -30.21 -76.32
C LEU A 168 -45.61 -30.06 -76.32
N LEU A 169 -46.17 -29.01 -75.70
CA LEU A 169 -47.60 -28.72 -75.76
C LEU A 169 -48.06 -28.31 -77.17
N ALA A 170 -47.27 -27.49 -77.88
CA ALA A 170 -47.55 -27.15 -79.28
C ALA A 170 -47.48 -28.40 -80.19
N LEU A 171 -46.53 -29.30 -79.96
CA LEU A 171 -46.40 -30.54 -80.71
C LEU A 171 -47.54 -31.52 -80.38
N ALA A 172 -47.99 -31.60 -79.13
CA ALA A 172 -49.20 -32.32 -78.75
C ALA A 172 -50.45 -31.75 -79.45
N HIS A 173 -50.63 -30.43 -79.46
CA HIS A 173 -51.76 -29.78 -80.15
C HIS A 173 -51.73 -29.97 -81.67
N THR A 174 -50.56 -29.99 -82.31
CA THR A 174 -50.47 -30.35 -83.75
C THR A 174 -50.76 -31.83 -83.97
N HIS A 175 -50.37 -32.73 -83.07
CA HIS A 175 -50.79 -34.13 -83.13
C HIS A 175 -52.31 -34.30 -82.97
N ASP A 176 -52.93 -33.62 -82.00
CA ASP A 176 -54.38 -33.64 -81.79
C ASP A 176 -55.16 -33.11 -82.99
N THR A 177 -54.69 -32.04 -83.64
CA THR A 177 -55.34 -31.54 -84.87
C THR A 177 -55.19 -32.52 -86.03
N LEU A 178 -54.03 -33.17 -86.19
CA LEU A 178 -53.84 -34.24 -87.18
C LEU A 178 -54.68 -35.50 -86.88
N LEU A 179 -54.89 -35.85 -85.61
CA LEU A 179 -55.83 -36.90 -85.22
C LEU A 179 -57.27 -36.51 -85.56
N GLN A 180 -57.69 -35.26 -85.32
CA GLN A 180 -59.02 -34.77 -85.72
C GLN A 180 -59.20 -34.77 -87.24
N GLU A 181 -58.19 -34.38 -88.03
CA GLU A 181 -58.19 -34.49 -89.50
C GLU A 181 -58.29 -35.95 -89.95
N ARG A 182 -57.55 -36.85 -89.30
CA ARG A 182 -57.61 -38.30 -89.56
C ARG A 182 -58.97 -38.89 -89.17
N GLU A 183 -59.59 -38.42 -88.11
CA GLU A 183 -60.95 -38.81 -87.73
C GLU A 183 -62.01 -38.27 -88.69
N ARG A 184 -61.90 -37.01 -89.15
CA ARG A 184 -62.80 -36.43 -90.16
C ARG A 184 -62.75 -37.24 -91.46
N THR A 185 -61.53 -37.46 -91.98
CA THR A 185 -61.33 -38.29 -93.18
C THR A 185 -61.78 -39.73 -92.97
N HIS A 186 -61.53 -40.33 -91.80
CA HIS A 186 -62.02 -41.69 -91.52
C HIS A 186 -63.55 -41.75 -91.41
N ARG A 187 -64.21 -40.77 -90.79
CA ARG A 187 -65.68 -40.66 -90.75
C ARG A 187 -66.25 -40.59 -92.17
N HIS A 188 -65.64 -39.82 -93.07
CA HIS A 188 -66.05 -39.80 -94.48
C HIS A 188 -65.80 -41.13 -95.20
N THR A 189 -64.71 -41.86 -94.93
CA THR A 189 -64.55 -43.24 -95.45
C THR A 189 -65.59 -44.19 -94.90
N LEU A 190 -65.94 -44.08 -93.61
CA LEU A 190 -66.99 -44.87 -92.97
C LEU A 190 -68.38 -44.52 -93.49
N GLU A 191 -68.65 -43.28 -93.90
CA GLU A 191 -69.90 -42.91 -94.58
C GLU A 191 -69.98 -43.55 -95.98
N VAL A 192 -68.88 -43.53 -96.75
CA VAL A 192 -68.77 -44.25 -98.03
C VAL A 192 -68.93 -45.77 -97.84
N GLU A 193 -68.39 -46.35 -96.78
CA GLU A 193 -68.58 -47.76 -96.44
C GLU A 193 -69.98 -48.06 -95.89
N ARG A 194 -70.63 -47.12 -95.20
CA ARG A 194 -72.00 -47.26 -94.69
C ARG A 194 -73.02 -47.21 -95.82
N VAL A 195 -72.81 -46.37 -96.83
CA VAL A 195 -73.54 -46.41 -98.11
C VAL A 195 -73.33 -47.76 -98.80
N ARG A 196 -72.09 -48.26 -98.85
CA ARG A 196 -71.75 -49.58 -99.42
C ARG A 196 -72.42 -50.74 -98.65
N ALA A 197 -72.46 -50.66 -97.31
CA ALA A 197 -73.02 -51.68 -96.43
C ALA A 197 -74.56 -51.66 -96.39
N LEU A 198 -75.20 -50.51 -96.63
CA LEU A 198 -76.66 -50.43 -96.81
C LEU A 198 -77.12 -51.21 -98.05
N ILE A 199 -76.30 -51.28 -99.10
CA ILE A 199 -76.55 -52.13 -100.28
C ILE A 199 -76.35 -53.61 -99.92
N SER A 200 -75.35 -53.96 -99.09
CA SER A 200 -75.05 -55.34 -98.69
C SER A 200 -75.99 -55.96 -97.65
N ARG A 201 -76.89 -55.19 -97.01
CA ARG A 201 -77.66 -55.64 -95.83
C ARG A 201 -79.07 -56.19 -96.13
N ALA A 202 -79.25 -56.78 -97.32
CA ALA A 202 -80.52 -57.32 -97.81
C ALA A 202 -80.53 -58.85 -98.00
N SER A 203 -79.69 -59.62 -97.27
CA SER A 203 -79.64 -61.08 -97.38
C SER A 203 -79.32 -61.82 -96.07
N LEU A 204 -80.38 -62.37 -95.46
CA LEU A 204 -80.43 -63.44 -94.44
C LEU A 204 -79.82 -63.22 -93.03
N ASN A 205 -80.33 -64.03 -92.09
CA ASN A 205 -80.04 -64.02 -90.65
C ASN A 205 -79.39 -65.35 -90.23
N ARG A 206 -78.65 -65.39 -89.10
CA ARG A 206 -79.02 -66.18 -87.89
C ARG A 206 -78.09 -66.02 -86.68
N LEU A 207 -78.56 -66.56 -85.55
CA LEU A 207 -77.98 -66.67 -84.19
C LEU A 207 -76.83 -67.71 -84.17
N SER A 208 -76.04 -67.98 -83.10
CA SER A 208 -76.19 -67.79 -81.64
C SER A 208 -74.80 -67.73 -80.92
N PRO A 209 -74.72 -67.58 -79.57
CA PRO A 209 -73.45 -67.44 -78.81
C PRO A 209 -73.03 -68.68 -77.97
N GLU A 210 -71.72 -68.86 -77.75
CA GLU A 210 -71.03 -69.85 -76.87
C GLU A 210 -69.56 -69.40 -76.65
N GLU A 211 -68.71 -70.01 -75.80
CA GLU A 211 -68.55 -69.71 -74.36
C GLU A 211 -67.06 -69.92 -73.91
N PHE A 212 -66.76 -70.32 -72.65
CA PHE A 212 -65.44 -70.70 -72.05
C PHE A 212 -64.44 -69.57 -71.69
N GLU A 213 -64.07 -69.40 -70.40
CA GLU A 213 -62.92 -69.98 -69.64
C GLU A 213 -61.53 -69.41 -70.05
N GLN A 214 -60.50 -69.30 -69.20
CA GLN A 214 -60.16 -69.87 -67.88
C GLN A 214 -59.24 -68.83 -67.12
N SER A 215 -58.63 -68.97 -65.93
CA SER A 215 -58.44 -70.05 -64.93
C SER A 215 -58.19 -69.47 -63.51
N LYS A 216 -57.47 -70.18 -62.63
CA LYS A 216 -56.91 -69.71 -61.34
C LYS A 216 -55.55 -70.38 -61.07
N SER A 217 -54.63 -69.72 -60.36
CA SER A 217 -53.53 -70.39 -59.65
C SER A 217 -53.12 -69.62 -58.37
N PRO A 218 -52.47 -70.26 -57.35
CA PRO A 218 -52.42 -69.67 -56.01
C PRO A 218 -51.06 -69.68 -55.28
N LEU A 219 -50.96 -68.81 -54.26
CA LEU A 219 -50.24 -69.01 -52.99
C LEU A 219 -48.71 -69.29 -53.01
N GLU A 220 -47.92 -68.23 -52.79
CA GLU A 220 -46.76 -68.30 -51.89
C GLU A 220 -47.07 -67.54 -50.58
N LYS A 221 -47.36 -68.26 -49.50
CA LYS A 221 -47.53 -67.71 -48.15
C LYS A 221 -46.58 -68.40 -47.18
N ASN A 222 -45.45 -67.75 -46.90
CA ASN A 222 -44.71 -67.90 -45.63
C ASN A 222 -43.66 -66.78 -45.44
N GLY A 223 -42.96 -66.34 -46.49
CA GLY A 223 -42.01 -65.23 -46.40
C GLY A 223 -42.64 -63.89 -46.01
N ALA A 224 -43.76 -63.53 -46.66
CA ALA A 224 -44.43 -62.24 -46.45
C ALA A 224 -44.83 -61.95 -44.99
N TRP A 225 -45.13 -62.97 -44.18
CA TRP A 225 -45.51 -62.80 -42.77
C TRP A 225 -44.35 -62.42 -41.85
N ASN A 226 -43.11 -62.74 -42.22
CA ASN A 226 -41.93 -62.31 -41.49
C ASN A 226 -41.56 -60.88 -41.87
N ASN A 227 -41.57 -60.55 -43.17
CA ASN A 227 -41.34 -59.18 -43.64
C ASN A 227 -42.33 -58.19 -42.99
N LEU A 228 -43.64 -58.51 -42.98
CA LEU A 228 -44.65 -57.66 -42.32
C LEU A 228 -44.41 -57.50 -40.80
N ARG A 229 -43.88 -58.54 -40.14
CA ARG A 229 -43.55 -58.51 -38.71
C ARG A 229 -42.35 -57.60 -38.44
N ASP A 230 -41.31 -57.71 -39.26
CA ASP A 230 -40.11 -56.90 -39.13
C ASP A 230 -40.37 -55.44 -39.52
N GLU A 231 -41.22 -55.18 -40.51
CA GLU A 231 -41.74 -53.85 -40.84
C GLU A 231 -42.52 -53.23 -39.67
N LEU A 232 -43.46 -53.97 -39.07
CA LEU A 232 -44.23 -53.50 -37.90
C LEU A 232 -43.33 -53.25 -36.67
N GLU A 233 -42.34 -54.09 -36.43
CA GLU A 233 -41.40 -53.94 -35.31
C GLU A 233 -40.40 -52.79 -35.56
N ASN A 234 -39.97 -52.55 -36.80
CA ASN A 234 -39.18 -51.37 -37.16
C ASN A 234 -40.00 -50.08 -37.05
N LEU A 235 -41.27 -50.10 -37.49
CA LEU A 235 -42.19 -48.97 -37.35
C LEU A 235 -42.47 -48.67 -35.86
N ARG A 236 -42.65 -49.71 -35.04
CA ARG A 236 -42.75 -49.58 -33.58
C ARG A 236 -41.50 -48.94 -32.98
N LYS A 237 -40.30 -49.45 -33.30
CA LYS A 237 -39.03 -48.89 -32.83
C LYS A 237 -38.85 -47.43 -33.24
N SER A 238 -39.31 -47.05 -34.44
CA SER A 238 -39.27 -45.66 -34.88
C SER A 238 -40.25 -44.79 -34.08
N TYR A 239 -41.48 -45.24 -33.79
CA TYR A 239 -42.41 -44.51 -32.92
C TYR A 239 -41.88 -44.38 -31.48
N GLU A 240 -41.34 -45.46 -30.89
CA GLU A 240 -40.70 -45.39 -29.57
C GLU A 240 -39.49 -44.44 -29.58
N GLY A 241 -38.74 -44.37 -30.67
CA GLY A 241 -37.65 -43.40 -30.87
C GLY A 241 -38.14 -41.95 -30.91
N HIS A 242 -39.19 -41.67 -31.71
CA HIS A 242 -39.80 -40.33 -31.76
C HIS A 242 -40.41 -39.94 -30.41
N GLN A 243 -41.03 -40.88 -29.68
CA GLN A 243 -41.56 -40.62 -28.35
C GLN A 243 -40.44 -40.26 -27.36
N ARG A 244 -39.35 -41.04 -27.30
CA ARG A 244 -38.18 -40.71 -26.46
C ARG A 244 -37.61 -39.32 -26.79
N GLN A 245 -37.47 -38.99 -28.08
CA GLN A 245 -37.03 -37.65 -28.49
C GLN A 245 -37.98 -36.51 -28.08
N LEU A 246 -39.29 -36.77 -28.01
CA LEU A 246 -40.27 -35.79 -27.52
C LEU A 246 -40.20 -35.64 -26.00
N GLU A 247 -40.07 -36.76 -25.27
CA GLU A 247 -39.87 -36.78 -23.81
C GLU A 247 -38.56 -36.06 -23.43
N GLU A 248 -37.45 -36.33 -24.12
CA GLU A 248 -36.17 -35.64 -23.96
C GLU A 248 -36.30 -34.12 -24.22
N LYS A 249 -37.00 -33.71 -25.28
CA LYS A 249 -37.26 -32.28 -25.57
C LYS A 249 -38.11 -31.61 -24.49
N VAL A 250 -39.14 -32.29 -23.98
CA VAL A 250 -39.96 -31.77 -22.87
C VAL A 250 -39.14 -31.63 -21.59
N VAL A 251 -38.27 -32.58 -21.27
CA VAL A 251 -37.36 -32.51 -20.10
C VAL A 251 -36.27 -31.43 -20.29
N ALA A 252 -35.77 -31.24 -21.52
CA ALA A 252 -34.84 -30.15 -21.85
C ALA A 252 -35.50 -28.77 -21.65
N MET A 253 -36.65 -28.52 -22.29
CA MET A 253 -37.42 -27.29 -22.09
C MET A 253 -37.82 -27.08 -20.62
N GLY A 254 -38.09 -28.15 -19.87
CA GLY A 254 -38.36 -28.09 -18.44
C GLY A 254 -37.15 -27.61 -17.61
N ARG A 255 -35.94 -28.05 -17.95
CA ARG A 255 -34.67 -27.57 -17.35
C ARG A 255 -34.42 -26.11 -17.72
N GLU A 256 -34.47 -25.77 -19.01
CA GLU A 256 -34.32 -24.39 -19.51
C GLU A 256 -35.34 -23.43 -18.87
N GLN A 257 -36.60 -23.82 -18.73
CA GLN A 257 -37.60 -22.98 -18.07
C GLN A 257 -37.29 -22.76 -16.58
N GLN A 258 -36.75 -23.77 -15.89
CA GLN A 258 -36.36 -23.65 -14.49
C GLN A 258 -35.08 -22.81 -14.31
N GLU A 259 -34.15 -22.87 -15.25
CA GLU A 259 -32.94 -22.04 -15.29
C GLU A 259 -33.27 -20.59 -15.61
N ASN A 260 -34.15 -20.33 -16.58
CA ASN A 260 -34.70 -19.00 -16.83
C ASN A 260 -35.43 -18.43 -15.61
N LYS A 261 -36.24 -19.23 -14.90
CA LYS A 261 -36.87 -18.82 -13.62
C LYS A 261 -35.83 -18.42 -12.56
N ARG A 262 -34.73 -19.17 -12.42
CA ARG A 262 -33.61 -18.82 -11.52
C ARG A 262 -32.92 -17.52 -11.95
N ALA A 263 -32.63 -17.35 -13.24
CA ALA A 263 -32.01 -16.14 -13.78
C ALA A 263 -32.87 -14.88 -13.55
N ILE A 264 -34.19 -14.98 -13.75
CA ILE A 264 -35.15 -13.91 -13.44
C ILE A 264 -35.19 -13.59 -11.93
N GLN A 265 -35.06 -14.60 -11.07
CA GLN A 265 -34.96 -14.39 -9.61
C GLN A 265 -33.61 -13.82 -9.14
N ASN A 266 -32.53 -14.04 -9.89
CA ASN A 266 -31.21 -13.46 -9.62
C ASN A 266 -31.18 -12.00 -10.04
N THR A 267 -31.49 -11.71 -11.30
CA THR A 267 -31.58 -10.33 -11.83
C THR A 267 -32.57 -9.46 -11.03
N ARG A 268 -33.72 -10.01 -10.60
CA ARG A 268 -34.63 -9.27 -9.69
C ARG A 268 -34.02 -8.96 -8.33
N ARG A 269 -33.17 -9.83 -7.78
CA ARG A 269 -32.45 -9.59 -6.52
C ARG A 269 -31.34 -8.57 -6.71
N GLU A 270 -30.55 -8.68 -7.77
CA GLU A 270 -29.50 -7.73 -8.15
C GLU A 270 -30.09 -6.32 -8.37
N LEU A 271 -31.19 -6.20 -9.12
CA LEU A 271 -31.92 -4.94 -9.30
C LEU A 271 -32.45 -4.38 -7.96
N SER A 272 -32.93 -5.22 -7.05
CA SER A 272 -33.36 -4.76 -5.73
C SER A 272 -32.18 -4.24 -4.89
N GLN A 273 -31.03 -4.89 -4.94
CA GLN A 273 -29.79 -4.45 -4.27
C GLN A 273 -29.28 -3.13 -4.86
N GLN A 274 -29.25 -3.01 -6.19
CA GLN A 274 -28.89 -1.78 -6.90
C GLN A 274 -29.86 -0.63 -6.58
N SER A 275 -31.16 -0.91 -6.44
CA SER A 275 -32.13 0.11 -6.03
C SER A 275 -31.90 0.58 -4.59
N ALA A 276 -31.53 -0.32 -3.67
CA ALA A 276 -31.24 0.02 -2.29
C ALA A 276 -29.92 0.83 -2.16
N THR A 277 -28.87 0.46 -2.87
CA THR A 277 -27.61 1.23 -2.86
C THR A 277 -27.77 2.59 -3.54
N LEU A 278 -28.61 2.70 -4.58
CA LEU A 278 -28.96 3.97 -5.21
C LEU A 278 -29.76 4.88 -4.25
N ILE A 279 -30.70 4.35 -3.46
CA ILE A 279 -31.43 5.14 -2.45
C ILE A 279 -30.46 5.64 -1.37
N ILE A 280 -29.52 4.81 -0.91
CA ILE A 280 -28.52 5.20 0.09
C ILE A 280 -27.58 6.29 -0.47
N SER A 281 -27.09 6.17 -1.70
CA SER A 281 -26.21 7.18 -2.31
C SER A 281 -26.96 8.48 -2.64
N GLN A 282 -28.23 8.42 -3.05
CA GLN A 282 -29.08 9.60 -3.19
C GLN A 282 -29.36 10.31 -1.86
N HIS A 283 -29.47 9.56 -0.75
CA HIS A 283 -29.60 10.14 0.58
C HIS A 283 -28.30 10.85 1.00
N GLN A 284 -27.14 10.21 0.81
CA GLN A 284 -25.82 10.80 1.11
C GLN A 284 -25.52 12.03 0.25
N LEU A 285 -25.94 12.03 -1.02
CA LEU A 285 -25.85 13.21 -1.89
C LEU A 285 -26.67 14.37 -1.34
N LYS A 286 -27.92 14.12 -0.92
CA LYS A 286 -28.77 15.16 -0.30
C LYS A 286 -28.23 15.67 1.03
N GLU A 287 -27.65 14.81 1.85
CA GLU A 287 -26.95 15.22 3.08
C GLU A 287 -25.80 16.17 2.75
N ALA A 288 -24.94 15.80 1.78
CA ALA A 288 -23.85 16.66 1.31
C ALA A 288 -24.34 17.96 0.66
N GLU A 289 -25.44 17.96 -0.09
CA GLU A 289 -26.10 19.16 -0.62
C GLU A 289 -26.58 20.08 0.52
N THR A 290 -27.16 19.52 1.59
CA THR A 290 -27.54 20.30 2.78
C THR A 290 -26.33 20.86 3.51
N GLU A 291 -25.29 20.06 3.79
CA GLU A 291 -24.02 20.52 4.39
C GLU A 291 -23.38 21.65 3.55
N LEU A 292 -23.36 21.53 2.22
CA LEU A 292 -22.87 22.58 1.32
C LEU A 292 -23.72 23.86 1.42
N SER A 293 -25.05 23.74 1.53
CA SER A 293 -25.94 24.89 1.68
C SER A 293 -25.75 25.61 3.03
N GLU A 294 -25.56 24.86 4.12
CA GLU A 294 -25.27 25.37 5.45
C GLU A 294 -23.92 26.09 5.48
N LEU A 295 -22.86 25.45 4.95
CA LEU A 295 -21.53 26.06 4.83
C LEU A 295 -21.55 27.32 3.96
N GLN A 296 -22.32 27.33 2.87
CA GLN A 296 -22.48 28.52 2.02
C GLN A 296 -23.21 29.65 2.76
N ASN A 297 -24.19 29.34 3.61
CA ASN A 297 -24.90 30.33 4.42
C ASN A 297 -24.04 30.87 5.56
N HIS A 298 -23.32 30.00 6.27
CA HIS A 298 -22.34 30.40 7.29
C HIS A 298 -21.23 31.28 6.71
N LEU A 299 -20.76 30.99 5.48
CA LEU A 299 -19.81 31.85 4.78
C LEU A 299 -20.42 33.22 4.39
N LYS A 300 -21.70 33.29 4.03
CA LYS A 300 -22.41 34.58 3.81
C LYS A 300 -22.53 35.37 5.12
N GLU A 301 -22.85 34.71 6.22
CA GLU A 301 -22.97 35.32 7.56
C GLU A 301 -21.63 35.88 8.05
N LEU A 302 -20.57 35.08 8.03
CA LEU A 302 -19.23 35.52 8.42
C LEU A 302 -18.73 36.69 7.54
N ASN A 303 -19.06 36.71 6.24
CA ASN A 303 -18.78 37.85 5.37
C ASN A 303 -19.62 39.10 5.70
N ARG A 304 -20.87 38.95 6.16
CA ARG A 304 -21.68 40.09 6.67
C ARG A 304 -21.07 40.62 7.97
N GLU A 305 -20.66 39.74 8.88
CA GLU A 305 -19.99 40.13 10.13
C GLU A 305 -18.69 40.89 9.86
N TYR A 306 -17.80 40.39 9.00
CA TYR A 306 -16.56 41.11 8.68
C TYR A 306 -16.84 42.49 8.06
N ARG A 307 -17.84 42.60 7.18
CA ARG A 307 -18.27 43.91 6.62
C ARG A 307 -18.86 44.83 7.68
N ALA A 308 -19.65 44.32 8.62
CA ALA A 308 -20.21 45.09 9.73
C ALA A 308 -19.11 45.58 10.67
N ARG A 309 -18.18 44.72 11.10
CA ARG A 309 -17.03 45.10 11.94
C ARG A 309 -16.15 46.15 11.24
N LEU A 310 -15.81 45.96 9.97
CA LEU A 310 -15.08 46.96 9.18
C LEU A 310 -15.82 48.30 9.07
N THR A 311 -17.16 48.29 8.96
CA THR A 311 -17.97 49.52 8.92
C THR A 311 -17.95 50.23 10.28
N HIS A 312 -18.08 49.48 11.38
CA HIS A 312 -18.00 50.00 12.75
C HIS A 312 -16.62 50.60 13.02
N TYR A 313 -15.53 49.90 12.66
CA TYR A 313 -14.16 50.41 12.80
C TYR A 313 -13.92 51.71 12.02
N ILE A 314 -14.50 51.84 10.81
CA ILE A 314 -14.45 53.09 10.04
C ILE A 314 -15.25 54.19 10.77
N GLN A 315 -16.44 53.87 11.27
CA GLN A 315 -17.27 54.80 12.05
C GLN A 315 -16.53 55.30 13.30
N ASP A 316 -15.99 54.42 14.13
CA ASP A 316 -15.27 54.76 15.37
C ASP A 316 -14.07 55.68 15.10
N VAL A 317 -13.32 55.42 14.03
CA VAL A 317 -12.20 56.27 13.60
C VAL A 317 -12.70 57.64 13.12
N THR A 318 -13.78 57.71 12.33
CA THR A 318 -14.36 59.00 11.92
C THR A 318 -14.96 59.77 13.08
N GLU A 319 -15.62 59.11 14.04
CA GLU A 319 -16.15 59.73 15.24
C GLU A 319 -15.03 60.29 16.12
N CYS A 320 -13.96 59.52 16.37
CA CYS A 320 -12.82 60.03 17.13
C CYS A 320 -12.07 61.18 16.44
N VAL A 321 -12.03 61.23 15.10
CA VAL A 321 -11.49 62.39 14.36
C VAL A 321 -12.44 63.59 14.43
N SER A 322 -13.76 63.38 14.39
CA SER A 322 -14.75 64.48 14.47
C SER A 322 -14.88 65.07 15.89
N ALA A 323 -14.74 64.25 16.94
CA ALA A 323 -14.80 64.65 18.34
C ALA A 323 -13.46 65.25 18.86
N ALA A 324 -12.55 65.61 17.96
CA ALA A 324 -11.16 66.00 18.25
C ALA A 324 -10.94 67.51 18.41
N ALA A 325 -11.88 68.24 19.01
CA ALA A 325 -11.72 69.66 19.35
C ALA A 325 -10.71 69.91 20.50
N GLY A 326 -10.08 68.87 21.06
CA GLY A 326 -9.11 68.94 22.14
C GLY A 326 -8.04 67.84 22.04
N GLY A 327 -6.83 68.14 22.52
CA GLY A 327 -5.57 67.46 22.17
C GLY A 327 -5.33 66.01 22.62
N ASP A 328 -6.37 65.21 22.89
CA ASP A 328 -6.24 63.79 23.31
C ASP A 328 -6.47 62.77 22.16
N LEU A 329 -6.49 63.24 20.90
CA LEU A 329 -6.75 62.40 19.72
C LEU A 329 -5.89 61.12 19.69
N GLY A 330 -4.60 61.23 20.01
CA GLY A 330 -3.66 60.11 19.97
C GLY A 330 -3.99 58.99 20.96
N GLN A 331 -4.44 59.30 22.18
CA GLN A 331 -4.80 58.28 23.16
C GLN A 331 -6.16 57.64 22.86
N LYS A 332 -7.08 58.38 22.23
CA LYS A 332 -8.37 57.84 21.78
C LYS A 332 -8.19 56.89 20.60
N LEU A 333 -7.46 57.31 19.57
CA LEU A 333 -7.17 56.49 18.40
C LEU A 333 -6.40 55.21 18.77
N LYS A 334 -5.41 55.33 19.67
CA LYS A 334 -4.67 54.17 20.21
C LYS A 334 -5.62 53.14 20.86
N ARG A 335 -6.56 53.58 21.71
CA ARG A 335 -7.54 52.70 22.36
C ARG A 335 -8.46 51.98 21.36
N ILE A 336 -8.89 52.63 20.28
CA ILE A 336 -9.66 51.99 19.20
C ILE A 336 -8.81 50.91 18.51
N VAL A 337 -7.57 51.22 18.15
CA VAL A 337 -6.65 50.25 17.53
C VAL A 337 -6.36 49.06 18.46
N GLU A 338 -6.26 49.29 19.77
CA GLU A 338 -6.12 48.23 20.78
C GLU A 338 -7.38 47.35 20.89
N SER A 339 -8.60 47.92 20.79
CA SER A 339 -9.86 47.16 20.73
C SER A 339 -9.94 46.30 19.46
N MET A 340 -9.75 46.92 18.28
CA MET A 340 -9.75 46.23 16.98
C MET A 340 -8.78 45.04 16.98
N LEU A 341 -7.60 45.21 17.59
CA LEU A 341 -6.58 44.16 17.66
C LEU A 341 -7.00 43.01 18.59
N GLU A 342 -7.67 43.26 19.71
CA GLU A 342 -8.16 42.20 20.60
C GLU A 342 -9.44 41.52 20.09
N GLU A 343 -10.30 42.22 19.36
CA GLU A 343 -11.40 41.62 18.58
C GLU A 343 -10.88 40.70 17.47
N VAL A 344 -9.83 41.10 16.75
CA VAL A 344 -9.15 40.23 15.77
C VAL A 344 -8.54 39.01 16.46
N LYS A 345 -7.76 39.17 17.54
CA LYS A 345 -7.17 38.04 18.29
C LYS A 345 -8.24 37.08 18.83
N THR A 346 -9.32 37.58 19.43
CA THR A 346 -10.41 36.74 19.95
C THR A 346 -11.15 36.02 18.84
N SER A 347 -11.38 36.67 17.70
CA SER A 347 -11.96 36.03 16.50
C SER A 347 -11.07 34.95 15.89
N HIS A 348 -9.74 35.06 16.00
CA HIS A 348 -8.80 34.00 15.62
C HIS A 348 -8.83 32.84 16.63
N ARG A 349 -8.73 33.12 17.93
CA ARG A 349 -8.86 32.10 19.01
C ARG A 349 -10.15 31.29 18.87
N SER A 350 -11.29 31.94 18.62
CA SER A 350 -12.57 31.23 18.45
C SER A 350 -12.59 30.33 17.20
N ARG A 351 -11.87 30.70 16.14
CA ARG A 351 -11.75 29.86 14.93
C ARG A 351 -10.77 28.70 15.13
N GLU A 352 -9.69 28.90 15.86
CA GLU A 352 -8.78 27.81 16.30
C GLU A 352 -9.54 26.80 17.20
N GLU A 353 -10.40 27.28 18.09
CA GLU A 353 -11.32 26.43 18.84
C GLU A 353 -12.29 25.65 17.95
N GLN A 354 -12.91 26.29 16.95
CA GLN A 354 -13.78 25.60 15.98
C GLN A 354 -13.02 24.51 15.20
N LEU A 355 -11.83 24.84 14.68
CA LEU A 355 -10.99 23.92 13.92
C LEU A 355 -10.51 22.74 14.78
N THR A 356 -10.11 22.99 16.03
CA THR A 356 -9.72 21.91 16.95
C THR A 356 -10.90 21.07 17.44
N LYS A 357 -12.11 21.65 17.56
CA LYS A 357 -13.36 20.90 17.82
C LYS A 357 -13.70 20.00 16.62
N ALA A 358 -13.63 20.51 15.39
CA ALA A 358 -13.84 19.74 14.16
C ALA A 358 -12.78 18.62 13.97
N ALA A 359 -11.49 18.91 14.17
CA ALA A 359 -10.44 17.89 14.13
C ALA A 359 -10.69 16.77 15.15
N LYS A 360 -11.20 17.10 16.34
CA LYS A 360 -11.60 16.10 17.36
C LYS A 360 -12.83 15.29 16.95
N THR A 361 -13.83 15.85 16.26
CA THR A 361 -14.98 15.07 15.76
C THR A 361 -14.60 14.17 14.58
N TYR A 362 -13.78 14.65 13.63
CA TYR A 362 -13.25 13.82 12.55
C TYR A 362 -12.37 12.67 13.08
N ARG A 363 -11.47 12.94 14.05
CA ARG A 363 -10.66 11.88 14.70
C ARG A 363 -11.54 10.82 15.39
N LYS A 364 -12.65 11.22 16.02
CA LYS A 364 -13.67 10.30 16.56
C LYS A 364 -14.40 9.50 15.47
N ARG A 365 -14.83 10.13 14.37
CA ARG A 365 -15.51 9.46 13.23
C ARG A 365 -14.58 8.42 12.57
N ILE A 366 -13.31 8.78 12.35
CA ILE A 366 -12.27 7.88 11.84
C ILE A 366 -12.03 6.70 12.79
N GLN A 367 -11.93 6.95 14.10
CA GLN A 367 -11.79 5.87 15.09
C GLN A 367 -13.02 4.95 15.13
N GLY A 368 -14.24 5.49 15.02
CA GLY A 368 -15.47 4.70 14.93
C GLY A 368 -15.50 3.81 13.69
N LEU A 369 -15.14 4.35 12.52
CA LEU A 369 -15.03 3.59 11.27
C LEU A 369 -13.92 2.53 11.35
N SER A 370 -12.77 2.84 11.95
CA SER A 370 -11.68 1.89 12.18
C SER A 370 -12.11 0.72 13.07
N ASN A 371 -12.83 1.00 14.17
CA ASN A 371 -13.40 -0.03 15.04
C ASN A 371 -14.42 -0.91 14.30
N ALA A 372 -15.29 -0.32 13.48
CA ALA A 372 -16.27 -1.05 12.68
C ALA A 372 -15.62 -1.95 11.62
N LEU A 373 -14.57 -1.45 10.94
CA LEU A 373 -13.76 -2.24 10.01
C LEU A 373 -13.04 -3.40 10.74
N GLN A 374 -12.50 -3.17 11.93
CA GLN A 374 -11.89 -4.24 12.74
C GLN A 374 -12.92 -5.31 13.14
N GLN A 375 -14.14 -4.92 13.54
CA GLN A 375 -15.23 -5.86 13.84
C GLN A 375 -15.67 -6.67 12.62
N LEU A 376 -15.84 -6.01 11.47
CA LEU A 376 -16.18 -6.68 10.21
C LEU A 376 -15.07 -7.65 9.77
N LEU A 377 -13.80 -7.24 9.89
CA LEU A 377 -12.65 -8.10 9.62
C LEU A 377 -12.62 -9.32 10.53
N ILE A 378 -12.95 -9.20 11.82
CA ILE A 378 -13.06 -10.32 12.77
C ILE A 378 -14.17 -11.29 12.35
N ALA A 379 -15.36 -10.79 12.01
CA ALA A 379 -16.45 -11.62 11.52
C ALA A 379 -16.08 -12.37 10.23
N TYR A 380 -15.38 -11.71 9.31
CA TYR A 380 -14.89 -12.32 8.07
C TYR A 380 -13.90 -13.47 8.33
N ARG A 381 -12.97 -13.36 9.29
CA ARG A 381 -12.06 -14.48 9.64
C ARG A 381 -12.85 -15.69 10.11
N LEU A 382 -13.78 -15.49 11.04
CA LEU A 382 -14.57 -16.57 11.63
C LEU A 382 -15.37 -17.31 10.55
N GLN A 383 -16.02 -16.57 9.63
CA GLN A 383 -16.71 -17.15 8.49
C GLN A 383 -15.76 -17.88 7.52
N ARG A 384 -14.61 -17.28 7.21
CA ARG A 384 -13.61 -17.85 6.30
C ARG A 384 -12.96 -19.12 6.86
N GLU A 385 -12.66 -19.15 8.16
CA GLU A 385 -12.09 -20.31 8.85
C GLU A 385 -13.13 -21.41 9.03
N GLN A 386 -14.42 -21.08 9.20
CA GLN A 386 -15.51 -22.06 9.11
C GLN A 386 -15.61 -22.69 7.72
N ILE A 387 -15.52 -21.90 6.64
CA ILE A 387 -15.54 -22.44 5.26
C ILE A 387 -14.30 -23.32 5.00
N LEU A 388 -13.11 -22.89 5.42
CA LEU A 388 -11.86 -23.67 5.26
C LEU A 388 -11.80 -24.94 6.13
N ALA A 389 -12.63 -25.04 7.16
CA ALA A 389 -12.77 -26.24 8.00
C ALA A 389 -13.78 -27.26 7.47
N LEU A 390 -14.63 -26.90 6.49
CA LEU A 390 -15.53 -27.85 5.85
C LEU A 390 -14.76 -28.77 4.88
N PRO A 391 -15.00 -30.09 4.90
CA PRO A 391 -14.32 -31.02 4.01
C PRO A 391 -14.81 -30.90 2.56
N GLU A 392 -16.04 -30.45 2.33
CA GLU A 392 -16.62 -30.27 0.99
C GLU A 392 -16.10 -28.99 0.35
N HIS A 393 -15.38 -29.11 -0.75
CA HIS A 393 -14.73 -28.00 -1.47
C HIS A 393 -15.73 -27.14 -2.29
N ALA A 394 -16.99 -27.08 -1.86
CA ALA A 394 -18.11 -26.52 -2.62
C ALA A 394 -18.26 -24.99 -2.51
N LEU A 395 -17.55 -24.35 -1.59
CA LEU A 395 -17.60 -22.91 -1.35
C LEU A 395 -16.21 -22.31 -1.34
N GLU A 396 -15.97 -21.29 -2.17
CA GLU A 396 -14.72 -20.55 -2.16
C GLU A 396 -14.64 -19.64 -0.92
N ALA A 397 -13.61 -19.84 -0.09
CA ALA A 397 -13.43 -19.12 1.17
C ALA A 397 -13.00 -17.64 1.02
N GLY A 398 -12.90 -17.12 -0.20
CA GLY A 398 -12.56 -15.73 -0.49
C GLY A 398 -11.10 -15.32 -0.22
N PRO A 399 -10.73 -14.08 -0.60
CA PRO A 399 -9.37 -13.57 -0.49
C PRO A 399 -8.88 -13.47 0.96
N PRO A 400 -7.58 -13.70 1.24
CA PRO A 400 -6.98 -13.49 2.55
C PRO A 400 -7.19 -12.09 3.14
N GLU A 401 -7.22 -12.01 4.47
CA GLU A 401 -7.46 -10.77 5.23
C GLU A 401 -6.50 -9.61 4.91
N ALA A 402 -5.26 -9.94 4.48
CA ALA A 402 -4.22 -8.96 4.16
C ALA A 402 -4.65 -8.00 3.04
N HIS A 403 -5.53 -8.42 2.12
CA HIS A 403 -6.03 -7.59 1.02
C HIS A 403 -7.02 -6.49 1.46
N PHE A 404 -7.49 -6.52 2.71
CA PHE A 404 -8.46 -5.55 3.24
C PHE A 404 -7.85 -4.52 4.20
N CYS A 405 -6.52 -4.51 4.36
CA CYS A 405 -5.84 -3.51 5.18
C CYS A 405 -5.86 -2.13 4.47
N PRO A 406 -6.42 -1.07 5.08
CA PRO A 406 -6.38 0.26 4.49
C PRO A 406 -4.95 0.82 4.54
N ALA A 407 -4.38 1.13 3.37
CA ALA A 407 -3.05 1.72 3.22
C ALA A 407 -3.03 3.21 3.66
N GLY A 408 -3.16 3.45 4.97
CA GLY A 408 -3.05 4.76 5.62
C GLY A 408 -1.66 5.00 6.24
N PRO A 409 -1.10 6.22 6.20
CA PRO A 409 0.27 6.47 6.70
C PRO A 409 0.51 6.34 8.21
N GLU A 410 -0.52 6.12 9.05
CA GLU A 410 -0.38 5.96 10.51
C GLU A 410 -0.73 4.53 10.99
N PRO A 411 0.21 3.56 10.91
CA PRO A 411 0.05 2.29 11.60
C PRO A 411 0.32 2.45 13.10
N ARG A 412 -0.77 2.47 13.89
CA ARG A 412 -0.77 2.62 15.36
C ARG A 412 0.08 1.56 16.07
N GLY A 413 1.23 1.99 16.59
CA GLY A 413 2.11 1.15 17.40
C GLY A 413 2.73 -0.03 16.65
N ASP A 414 3.66 -0.71 17.29
CA ASP A 414 4.39 -1.82 16.66
C ASP A 414 3.53 -3.11 16.61
N ALA A 415 2.59 -3.26 17.54
CA ALA A 415 1.68 -4.40 17.61
C ALA A 415 0.75 -4.50 16.38
N GLU A 416 0.18 -3.39 15.89
CA GLU A 416 -0.68 -3.45 14.69
C GLU A 416 0.15 -3.73 13.41
N ARG A 417 1.41 -3.31 13.37
CA ARG A 417 2.37 -3.63 12.28
C ARG A 417 2.78 -5.09 12.29
N GLU A 418 3.02 -5.67 13.47
CA GLU A 418 3.35 -7.09 13.59
C GLU A 418 2.13 -7.97 13.27
N ILE A 419 0.93 -7.57 13.71
CA ILE A 419 -0.33 -8.21 13.31
C ILE A 419 -0.56 -8.10 11.78
N HIS A 420 -0.08 -7.05 11.12
CA HIS A 420 -0.12 -6.95 9.65
C HIS A 420 0.78 -8.01 8.99
N ARG A 421 2.06 -8.08 9.39
CA ARG A 421 3.02 -9.08 8.89
C ARG A 421 2.51 -10.50 9.06
N LEU A 422 1.97 -10.82 10.24
CA LEU A 422 1.39 -12.13 10.52
C LEU A 422 0.18 -12.47 9.62
N ARG A 423 -0.58 -11.48 9.12
CA ARG A 423 -1.63 -11.72 8.10
C ARG A 423 -1.03 -11.98 6.71
N GLU A 424 0.01 -11.26 6.34
CA GLU A 424 0.73 -11.44 5.07
C GLU A 424 1.40 -12.81 5.00
N ASP A 425 2.07 -13.23 6.08
CA ASP A 425 2.70 -14.54 6.16
C ASP A 425 1.67 -15.68 6.30
N LYS A 426 0.54 -15.48 7.01
CA LYS A 426 -0.61 -16.40 6.93
C LYS A 426 -1.10 -16.56 5.49
N ALA A 427 -1.28 -15.46 4.74
CA ALA A 427 -1.73 -15.51 3.35
C ALA A 427 -0.72 -16.21 2.40
N ARG A 428 0.59 -16.00 2.62
CA ARG A 428 1.66 -16.70 1.90
C ARG A 428 1.64 -18.20 2.18
N LEU A 429 1.55 -18.60 3.45
CA LEU A 429 1.50 -19.99 3.87
C LEU A 429 0.22 -20.69 3.38
N GLU A 430 -0.94 -20.04 3.46
CA GLU A 430 -2.20 -20.54 2.87
C GLU A 430 -2.05 -20.81 1.36
N SER A 431 -1.38 -19.90 0.63
CA SER A 431 -1.17 -20.02 -0.82
C SER A 431 -0.21 -21.16 -1.16
N GLN A 432 0.91 -21.29 -0.43
CA GLN A 432 1.84 -22.42 -0.56
C GLN A 432 1.16 -23.75 -0.23
N LEU A 433 0.29 -23.78 0.78
CA LEU A 433 -0.43 -24.97 1.23
C LEU A 433 -1.52 -25.40 0.23
N LYS A 434 -2.17 -24.47 -0.48
CA LYS A 434 -3.02 -24.79 -1.65
C LYS A 434 -2.21 -25.46 -2.76
N LEU A 435 -1.12 -24.81 -3.21
CA LEU A 435 -0.24 -25.34 -4.25
C LEU A 435 0.34 -26.71 -3.90
N ALA A 436 0.71 -26.94 -2.64
CA ALA A 436 1.18 -28.24 -2.15
C ALA A 436 0.08 -29.32 -2.16
N ARG A 437 -1.18 -28.97 -1.83
CA ARG A 437 -2.33 -29.89 -1.94
C ARG A 437 -2.62 -30.25 -3.40
N GLU A 438 -2.58 -29.26 -4.30
CA GLU A 438 -2.77 -29.45 -5.74
C GLU A 438 -1.67 -30.35 -6.34
N GLN A 439 -0.41 -30.11 -5.98
CA GLN A 439 0.71 -30.99 -6.34
C GLN A 439 0.56 -32.41 -5.78
N MET A 440 0.12 -32.55 -4.52
CA MET A 440 -0.12 -33.87 -3.92
C MET A 440 -1.31 -34.61 -4.55
N ALA A 441 -2.33 -33.92 -5.04
CA ALA A 441 -3.42 -34.54 -5.81
C ALA A 441 -2.90 -35.10 -7.15
N VAL A 442 -2.17 -34.28 -7.93
CA VAL A 442 -1.54 -34.70 -9.19
C VAL A 442 -0.53 -35.85 -8.99
N LEU A 443 0.24 -35.83 -7.90
CA LEU A 443 1.16 -36.91 -7.54
C LEU A 443 0.42 -38.18 -7.07
N SER A 444 -0.74 -38.05 -6.43
CA SER A 444 -1.56 -39.22 -6.05
C SER A 444 -2.15 -39.91 -7.28
N GLU A 445 -2.67 -39.14 -8.24
CA GLU A 445 -3.16 -39.67 -9.53
C GLU A 445 -2.05 -40.32 -10.37
N SER A 446 -0.83 -39.77 -10.35
CA SER A 446 0.32 -40.37 -11.05
C SER A 446 0.85 -41.63 -10.34
N SER A 447 0.85 -41.64 -9.00
CA SER A 447 1.28 -42.78 -8.18
C SER A 447 0.35 -43.99 -8.28
N GLN A 448 -0.89 -43.83 -8.79
CA GLN A 448 -1.76 -44.96 -9.12
C GLN A 448 -1.42 -45.62 -10.48
N ARG A 449 -0.55 -45.00 -11.30
CA ARG A 449 -0.14 -45.51 -12.62
C ARG A 449 1.31 -45.98 -12.68
N ALA A 450 2.19 -45.46 -11.82
CA ALA A 450 3.59 -45.85 -11.74
C ALA A 450 3.88 -46.62 -10.44
N GLY A 451 4.15 -47.92 -10.56
CA GLY A 451 4.73 -48.70 -9.46
C GLY A 451 6.11 -48.15 -9.12
N LEU A 452 6.33 -47.78 -7.86
CA LEU A 452 7.57 -47.16 -7.38
C LEU A 452 8.78 -48.06 -7.69
N THR A 453 9.64 -47.63 -8.61
CA THR A 453 10.87 -48.35 -8.94
C THR A 453 11.86 -48.26 -7.78
N GLN A 454 12.61 -49.33 -7.55
CA GLN A 454 13.64 -49.40 -6.51
C GLN A 454 14.71 -48.31 -6.66
N GLU A 455 14.93 -47.83 -7.88
CA GLU A 455 15.82 -46.72 -8.22
C GLU A 455 15.36 -45.40 -7.61
N ALA A 456 14.09 -45.01 -7.79
CA ALA A 456 13.53 -43.80 -7.17
C ALA A 456 13.62 -43.85 -5.63
N TRP A 457 13.45 -45.04 -5.04
CA TRP A 457 13.63 -45.23 -3.59
C TRP A 457 15.10 -45.13 -3.14
N ASN A 458 16.05 -45.52 -3.99
CA ASN A 458 17.48 -45.33 -3.75
C ASN A 458 17.90 -43.86 -3.90
N ASP A 459 17.30 -43.11 -4.83
CA ASP A 459 17.53 -41.67 -4.99
C ASP A 459 16.99 -40.86 -3.82
N VAL A 460 15.80 -41.17 -3.30
CA VAL A 460 15.28 -40.56 -2.05
C VAL A 460 16.25 -40.85 -0.88
N LYS A 461 16.75 -42.08 -0.75
CA LYS A 461 17.78 -42.43 0.25
C LYS A 461 19.14 -41.77 0.01
N LYS A 462 19.45 -41.35 -1.21
CA LYS A 462 20.67 -40.58 -1.53
C LYS A 462 20.48 -39.11 -1.11
N GLN A 463 19.39 -38.48 -1.56
CA GLN A 463 19.02 -37.11 -1.18
C GLN A 463 18.93 -36.92 0.34
N LEU A 464 18.30 -37.86 1.07
CA LEU A 464 18.22 -37.79 2.53
C LEU A 464 19.60 -37.84 3.22
N ARG A 465 20.56 -38.61 2.68
CA ARG A 465 21.95 -38.63 3.18
C ARG A 465 22.70 -37.35 2.81
N GLU A 466 22.53 -36.85 1.60
CA GLU A 466 23.15 -35.60 1.13
C GLU A 466 22.65 -34.40 1.96
N ILE A 467 21.34 -34.31 2.23
CA ILE A 467 20.74 -33.33 3.14
C ILE A 467 21.34 -33.47 4.54
N THR A 468 21.27 -34.67 5.15
CA THR A 468 21.77 -34.92 6.51
C THR A 468 23.23 -34.50 6.66
N ASN A 469 24.10 -34.94 5.75
CA ASN A 469 25.51 -34.60 5.75
C ASN A 469 25.73 -33.10 5.59
N SER A 470 25.00 -32.43 4.68
CA SER A 470 25.13 -30.98 4.47
C SER A 470 24.69 -30.16 5.69
N THR A 471 23.64 -30.58 6.41
CA THR A 471 23.23 -29.96 7.67
C THR A 471 24.24 -30.20 8.78
N GLN A 472 24.80 -31.41 8.89
CA GLN A 472 25.85 -31.73 9.86
C GLN A 472 27.10 -30.88 9.61
N GLU A 473 27.60 -30.84 8.37
CA GLU A 473 28.74 -30.00 7.98
C GLU A 473 28.52 -28.51 8.32
N SER A 474 27.29 -28.01 8.13
CA SER A 474 26.95 -26.62 8.47
C SER A 474 27.00 -26.39 9.99
N GLN A 475 26.41 -27.29 10.78
CA GLN A 475 26.43 -27.24 12.24
C GLN A 475 27.83 -27.40 12.82
N GLU A 476 28.69 -28.24 12.23
CA GLU A 476 30.10 -28.37 12.62
C GLU A 476 30.89 -27.08 12.32
N LYS A 477 30.68 -26.47 11.14
CA LYS A 477 31.29 -25.17 10.79
C LYS A 477 30.83 -24.06 11.74
N GLU A 478 29.58 -24.07 12.19
CA GLU A 478 29.07 -23.14 13.20
C GLU A 478 29.63 -23.44 14.61
N ARG A 479 29.68 -24.70 15.04
CA ARG A 479 30.30 -25.15 16.30
C ARG A 479 31.76 -24.66 16.38
N VAL A 480 32.54 -24.84 15.32
CA VAL A 480 33.93 -24.35 15.25
C VAL A 480 34.01 -22.82 15.31
N ARG A 481 33.16 -22.08 14.57
CA ARG A 481 33.11 -20.60 14.61
C ARG A 481 32.71 -20.05 15.97
N LEU A 482 31.81 -20.72 16.69
CA LEU A 482 31.40 -20.34 18.03
C LEU A 482 32.52 -20.61 19.04
N ILE A 483 33.24 -21.74 18.92
CA ILE A 483 34.41 -22.05 19.75
C ILE A 483 35.51 -21.01 19.55
N THR A 484 35.90 -20.68 18.31
CA THR A 484 36.98 -19.69 18.09
C THR A 484 36.58 -18.28 18.51
N ARG A 485 35.29 -17.92 18.42
CA ARG A 485 34.77 -16.65 18.99
C ARG A 485 34.79 -16.67 20.53
N ALA A 486 34.51 -17.82 21.15
CA ALA A 486 34.56 -17.96 22.60
C ALA A 486 35.99 -17.85 23.14
N THR A 487 36.98 -18.52 22.53
CA THR A 487 38.38 -18.43 22.98
C THR A 487 38.93 -17.02 22.86
N VAL A 488 38.64 -16.30 21.77
CA VAL A 488 39.04 -14.88 21.63
C VAL A 488 38.38 -13.98 22.67
N ALA A 489 37.13 -14.27 23.08
CA ALA A 489 36.46 -13.53 24.15
C ALA A 489 37.05 -13.87 25.54
N GLU A 490 37.45 -15.12 25.79
CA GLU A 490 38.16 -15.53 27.01
C GLU A 490 39.55 -14.88 27.10
N GLU A 491 40.29 -14.81 25.98
CA GLU A 491 41.55 -14.08 25.87
C GLU A 491 41.37 -12.59 26.20
N GLN A 492 40.42 -11.89 25.56
CA GLN A 492 40.10 -10.49 25.84
C GLN A 492 39.70 -10.24 27.30
N VAL A 493 38.95 -11.16 27.93
CA VAL A 493 38.61 -11.06 29.36
C VAL A 493 39.84 -11.25 30.24
N SER A 494 40.78 -12.11 29.86
CA SER A 494 42.05 -12.29 30.59
C SER A 494 42.97 -11.08 30.46
N GLU A 495 43.10 -10.48 29.26
CA GLU A 495 43.83 -9.23 29.03
C GLU A 495 43.26 -8.07 29.87
N LEU A 496 41.93 -7.91 29.89
CA LEU A 496 41.26 -6.89 30.70
C LEU A 496 41.43 -7.14 32.20
N THR A 497 41.46 -8.40 32.64
CA THR A 497 41.71 -8.77 34.04
C THR A 497 43.15 -8.43 34.43
N GLU A 498 44.14 -8.81 33.62
CA GLU A 498 45.54 -8.46 33.85
C GLU A 498 45.77 -6.93 33.82
N TYR A 499 45.12 -6.21 32.92
CA TYR A 499 45.15 -4.74 32.89
C TYR A 499 44.61 -4.16 34.20
N VAL A 500 43.45 -4.64 34.66
CA VAL A 500 42.85 -4.20 35.93
C VAL A 500 43.78 -4.49 37.10
N ASP A 501 44.31 -5.71 37.27
CA ASP A 501 45.18 -6.02 38.40
C ASP A 501 46.49 -5.20 38.39
N ASN A 502 47.14 -5.07 37.22
CA ASN A 502 48.34 -4.24 37.07
C ASN A 502 48.07 -2.76 37.37
N HIS A 503 47.03 -2.17 36.78
CA HIS A 503 46.77 -0.74 36.89
C HIS A 503 46.11 -0.35 38.21
N LEU A 504 45.15 -1.12 38.71
CA LEU A 504 44.45 -0.85 39.97
C LEU A 504 45.41 -1.01 41.17
N GLY A 505 46.39 -1.92 41.10
CA GLY A 505 47.53 -1.98 42.02
C GLY A 505 48.37 -0.70 42.00
N ARG A 506 48.79 -0.23 40.81
CA ARG A 506 49.57 1.01 40.63
C ARG A 506 48.80 2.25 41.11
N TYR A 507 47.51 2.37 40.79
CA TYR A 507 46.67 3.48 41.25
C TYR A 507 46.49 3.48 42.77
N LYS A 508 46.31 2.31 43.42
CA LYS A 508 46.30 2.22 44.90
C LYS A 508 47.60 2.73 45.52
N LEU A 509 48.76 2.39 44.96
CA LEU A 509 50.06 2.86 45.42
C LEU A 509 50.24 4.37 45.23
N GLU A 510 49.89 4.91 44.06
CA GLU A 510 50.03 6.34 43.77
C GLU A 510 49.02 7.18 44.58
N ILE A 511 47.77 6.73 44.77
CA ILE A 511 46.82 7.35 45.71
C ILE A 511 47.40 7.38 47.13
N THR A 512 48.08 6.31 47.55
CA THR A 512 48.73 6.23 48.87
C THR A 512 50.00 7.09 48.97
N ARG A 513 50.64 7.45 47.84
CA ARG A 513 51.75 8.40 47.77
C ARG A 513 51.25 9.85 47.78
N LEU A 514 50.23 10.17 46.98
CA LEU A 514 49.59 11.48 46.93
C LEU A 514 48.96 11.85 48.27
N ARG A 515 48.29 10.92 48.96
CA ARG A 515 47.76 11.15 50.32
C ARG A 515 48.85 11.45 51.37
N ARG A 516 50.06 10.91 51.19
CA ARG A 516 51.23 11.24 52.03
C ARG A 516 51.80 12.62 51.70
N LEU A 517 51.89 12.97 50.42
CA LEU A 517 52.32 14.31 49.97
C LEU A 517 51.34 15.41 50.40
N LEU A 518 50.05 15.10 50.48
CA LEU A 518 48.98 16.01 50.95
C LEU A 518 48.80 16.02 52.47
N GLY A 519 49.78 15.51 53.25
CA GLY A 519 49.79 15.55 54.72
C GLY A 519 48.64 14.81 55.42
N SER A 520 47.76 14.14 54.68
CA SER A 520 46.46 13.64 55.17
C SER A 520 46.57 12.28 55.85
N GLN A 521 47.66 12.04 56.61
CA GLN A 521 47.93 10.76 57.30
C GLN A 521 47.96 10.87 58.83
N GLU A 522 47.32 11.89 59.39
CA GLU A 522 46.95 11.91 60.81
C GLU A 522 45.42 11.81 60.96
N GLY A 523 44.95 10.85 61.77
CA GLY A 523 43.56 10.80 62.21
C GLY A 523 42.57 9.97 61.38
N ARG A 524 42.78 8.65 61.25
CA ARG A 524 41.71 7.69 61.60
C ARG A 524 42.22 6.27 61.89
N SER A 525 41.67 5.71 62.95
CA SER A 525 42.18 4.51 63.63
C SER A 525 41.70 3.19 63.02
N ASN A 526 42.37 2.12 63.43
CA ASN A 526 41.98 0.72 63.27
C ASN A 526 40.47 0.49 63.37
N SER A 527 39.92 -0.23 62.39
CA SER A 527 38.66 -0.98 62.55
C SER A 527 38.85 -2.39 61.97
N ALA A 528 37.99 -3.32 62.39
CA ALA A 528 38.32 -4.74 62.38
C ALA A 528 38.08 -5.46 61.03
N VAL A 529 38.96 -6.44 60.79
CA VAL A 529 38.66 -7.79 60.27
C VAL A 529 37.64 -7.91 59.12
N HIS A 530 38.11 -8.41 57.98
CA HIS A 530 37.61 -9.71 57.50
C HIS A 530 38.66 -10.45 56.65
N LYS A 531 38.85 -11.75 56.92
CA LYS A 531 39.61 -12.66 56.05
C LYS A 531 38.68 -13.15 54.93
N SER A 532 38.96 -12.83 53.68
CA SER A 532 38.37 -13.47 52.50
C SER A 532 39.46 -14.18 51.69
N ARG A 533 39.65 -15.47 51.98
CA ARG A 533 40.59 -16.37 51.29
C ARG A 533 40.09 -16.64 49.86
N PRO A 534 40.82 -16.28 48.80
CA PRO A 534 40.52 -16.79 47.46
C PRO A 534 40.80 -18.30 47.46
N LEU A 535 39.75 -19.11 47.38
CA LEU A 535 39.91 -20.52 47.04
C LEU A 535 40.11 -20.59 45.52
N HIS A 536 41.33 -20.91 45.07
CA HIS A 536 41.52 -21.48 43.74
C HIS A 536 40.81 -22.83 43.67
N LYS A 537 39.50 -22.80 43.40
CA LYS A 537 38.82 -23.91 42.74
C LYS A 537 39.04 -23.72 41.25
N SER A 538 40.05 -24.40 40.72
CA SER A 538 40.09 -24.71 39.30
C SER A 538 38.85 -25.55 38.99
N PHE A 539 37.83 -24.93 38.41
CA PHE A 539 36.74 -25.67 37.78
C PHE A 539 37.31 -26.39 36.56
N LYS A 540 37.77 -27.63 36.78
CA LYS A 540 37.84 -28.64 35.73
C LYS A 540 36.41 -28.84 35.23
N ASN A 541 35.98 -28.02 34.28
CA ASN A 541 34.73 -28.28 33.58
C ASN A 541 34.92 -29.59 32.82
N SER A 542 34.07 -30.55 33.19
CA SER A 542 33.98 -31.86 32.57
C SER A 542 33.94 -31.71 31.05
N SER A 543 34.90 -32.33 30.38
CA SER A 543 34.82 -32.61 28.96
C SER A 543 33.64 -33.56 28.75
N TYR A 544 32.47 -33.01 28.48
CA TYR A 544 31.35 -33.79 27.96
C TYR A 544 31.69 -34.21 26.53
N GLU A 545 31.91 -35.50 26.35
CA GLU A 545 31.92 -36.15 25.06
C GLU A 545 30.53 -35.99 24.42
N LEU A 546 30.48 -35.36 23.24
CA LEU A 546 29.43 -35.43 22.20
C LEU A 546 29.84 -34.55 20.99
#